data_AF-A0A1C6L757-F1
#
_entry.id   AF-A0A1C6L757-F1
#
_cell.length_a   1.000
_cell.length_b   1.000
_cell.length_c   1.000
_cell.angle_alpha   90.00
_cell.angle_beta   90.00
_cell.angle_gamma   90.00
#
_symmetry.space_group_name_H-M   'P 1'
#
loop_
_entity.id
_entity.type
_entity.pdbx_description
1 polymer ?
#
loop_
_entity_poly.entity_id
_entity_poly.type
_entity_poly.pdbx_seq_one_letter_code
_entity_poly.pdbx_strand_id
1 'polypeptide(L)'
;MKPYSVRITRQAREHLRGIKSYIANELLAPEAAANAIAGLKKGIKNLSTMPERIKLTEEEPWRSQGIHRMRVKNYYVYFWIDEENNIVQVTAIIYVPGIRRHSLI
;
A
#
# COMPACT_ATOMS: atom_id res chain seq x y z
N MET A 1 8.84 14.43 -17.38
CA MET A 1 9.26 13.67 -16.17
C MET A 1 9.18 12.20 -16.51
N LYS A 2 10.23 11.41 -16.25
CA LYS A 2 10.21 9.96 -16.52
C LYS A 2 9.36 9.27 -15.43
N PRO A 3 8.52 8.28 -15.77
CA PRO A 3 7.76 7.54 -14.76
C PRO A 3 8.70 6.70 -13.89
N TYR A 4 8.33 6.50 -12.63
CA TYR A 4 9.06 5.64 -11.71
C TYR A 4 8.75 4.16 -12.02
N SER A 5 9.79 3.32 -11.94
CA SER A 5 9.64 1.87 -11.93
C SER A 5 9.16 1.41 -10.55
N VAL A 6 7.93 0.92 -10.45
CA VAL A 6 7.38 0.41 -9.18
C VAL A 6 7.79 -1.05 -8.96
N ARG A 7 8.53 -1.30 -7.88
CA ARG A 7 9.00 -2.63 -7.45
C ARG A 7 8.31 -3.03 -6.16
N ILE A 8 7.88 -4.29 -6.10
CA ILE A 8 7.26 -4.88 -4.89
C ILE A 8 8.26 -5.83 -4.26
N THR A 9 8.62 -5.59 -3.00
CA THR A 9 9.53 -6.48 -2.25
C THR A 9 8.92 -7.88 -2.08
N ARG A 10 9.77 -8.87 -1.75
CA ARG A 10 9.28 -10.22 -1.42
C ARG A 10 8.25 -10.18 -0.29
N GLN A 11 8.54 -9.41 0.76
CA GLN A 11 7.66 -9.24 1.91
C GLN A 11 6.31 -8.63 1.53
N ALA A 12 6.28 -7.52 0.77
CA ALA A 12 5.01 -6.93 0.32
C ALA A 12 4.22 -7.88 -0.59
N ARG A 13 4.89 -8.73 -1.39
CA ARG A 13 4.25 -9.76 -2.19
C ARG A 13 3.62 -10.86 -1.32
N GLU A 14 4.27 -11.25 -0.23
CA GLU A 14 3.72 -12.17 0.76
C GLU A 14 2.51 -11.57 1.47
N HIS A 15 2.53 -10.27 1.81
CA HIS A 15 1.34 -9.58 2.34
C HIS A 15 0.16 -9.65 1.36
N LEU A 16 0.36 -9.39 0.06
CA LEU A 16 -0.71 -9.52 -0.95
C LEU A 16 -1.28 -10.93 -1.00
N ARG A 17 -0.43 -11.96 -0.91
CA ARG A 17 -0.88 -13.37 -0.90
C ARG A 17 -1.67 -13.68 0.38
N GLY A 18 -1.18 -13.24 1.53
CA GLY A 18 -1.85 -13.40 2.82
C GLY A 18 -3.22 -12.73 2.82
N ILE A 19 -3.31 -11.47 2.38
CA ILE A 19 -4.58 -10.74 2.25
C ILE A 19 -5.57 -11.51 1.34
N LYS A 20 -5.11 -11.98 0.18
CA LYS A 20 -5.96 -12.75 -0.74
C LYS A 20 -6.47 -14.03 -0.07
N SER A 21 -5.55 -14.81 0.52
CA SER A 21 -5.87 -16.10 1.12
C SER A 21 -6.83 -15.95 2.30
N TYR A 22 -6.58 -15.00 3.18
CA TYR A 22 -7.42 -14.71 4.34
C TYR A 22 -8.86 -14.41 3.90
N ILE A 23 -9.04 -13.44 2.99
CA ILE A 23 -10.39 -13.03 2.56
C ILE A 23 -11.08 -14.16 1.78
N ALA A 24 -10.36 -14.85 0.89
CA ALA A 24 -10.99 -15.87 0.03
C ALA A 24 -11.32 -17.15 0.79
N ASN A 25 -10.42 -17.61 1.68
CA ASN A 25 -10.48 -18.95 2.26
C ASN A 25 -10.98 -18.94 3.70
N GLU A 26 -10.64 -17.93 4.50
CA GLU A 26 -11.07 -17.86 5.91
C GLU A 26 -12.38 -17.10 6.05
N LEU A 27 -12.56 -16.01 5.29
CA LEU A 27 -13.83 -15.26 5.26
C LEU A 27 -14.81 -15.75 4.18
N LEU A 28 -14.42 -16.78 3.41
CA LEU A 28 -15.24 -17.38 2.34
C LEU A 28 -15.75 -16.35 1.31
N ALA A 29 -14.98 -15.29 1.05
CA ALA A 29 -15.37 -14.16 0.22
C ALA A 29 -14.43 -13.97 -0.99
N PRO A 30 -14.39 -14.91 -1.95
CA PRO A 30 -13.42 -14.91 -3.05
C PRO A 30 -13.54 -13.68 -3.98
N GLU A 31 -14.76 -13.19 -4.22
CA GLU A 31 -14.98 -11.98 -5.01
C GLU A 31 -14.44 -10.73 -4.28
N ALA A 32 -14.67 -10.64 -2.96
CA ALA A 32 -14.11 -9.57 -2.15
C ALA A 32 -12.57 -9.60 -2.14
N ALA A 33 -11.97 -10.79 -2.10
CA ALA A 33 -10.53 -10.97 -2.20
C ALA A 33 -9.99 -10.45 -3.54
N ALA A 34 -10.65 -10.79 -4.67
CA ALA A 34 -10.29 -10.28 -5.99
C ALA A 34 -10.37 -8.74 -6.03
N ASN A 35 -11.44 -8.16 -5.52
CA ASN A 35 -11.66 -6.72 -5.45
C ASN A 35 -10.68 -5.98 -4.52
N ALA A 36 -10.23 -6.62 -3.44
CA ALA A 36 -9.20 -6.10 -2.55
C ALA A 36 -7.84 -6.05 -3.27
N ILE A 37 -7.43 -7.15 -3.88
CA ILE A 37 -6.15 -7.26 -4.59
C ILE A 37 -6.11 -6.35 -5.83
N ALA A 38 -7.20 -6.27 -6.59
CA ALA A 38 -7.30 -5.36 -7.73
C ALA A 38 -7.14 -3.89 -7.31
N GLY A 39 -7.80 -3.49 -6.21
CA GLY A 39 -7.68 -2.15 -5.64
C GLY A 39 -6.25 -1.83 -5.20
N LEU A 40 -5.61 -2.74 -4.46
CA LEU A 40 -4.22 -2.61 -4.03
C LEU A 40 -3.25 -2.48 -5.20
N LYS A 41 -3.36 -3.37 -6.21
CA LYS A 41 -2.52 -3.32 -7.40
C LYS A 41 -2.69 -2.02 -8.19
N LYS A 42 -3.92 -1.52 -8.32
CA LYS A 42 -4.19 -0.23 -8.98
C LYS A 42 -3.56 0.93 -8.21
N GLY A 43 -3.71 0.96 -6.88
CA GLY A 43 -3.07 1.95 -6.03
C GLY A 43 -1.54 1.93 -6.17
N ILE A 44 -0.93 0.75 -6.05
CA ILE A 44 0.53 0.57 -6.21
C ILE A 44 1.00 1.03 -7.60
N LYS A 45 0.27 0.69 -8.67
CA LYS A 45 0.63 1.12 -10.03
C LYS A 45 0.67 2.64 -10.16
N ASN A 46 -0.24 3.36 -9.49
CA ASN A 46 -0.28 4.83 -9.54
C ASN A 46 0.96 5.50 -8.93
N LEU A 47 1.77 4.78 -8.14
CA LEU A 47 3.05 5.28 -7.62
C LEU A 47 4.09 5.51 -8.71
N SER A 48 3.85 5.07 -9.96
CA SER A 48 4.74 5.38 -11.08
C SER A 48 4.80 6.87 -11.41
N THR A 49 3.86 7.67 -10.90
CA THR A 49 3.70 9.09 -11.27
C THR A 49 3.64 9.96 -10.03
N MET A 50 4.67 10.81 -9.86
CA MET A 50 4.80 11.77 -8.76
C MET A 50 4.59 11.16 -7.35
N PRO A 51 5.30 10.07 -7.00
CA PRO A 51 5.16 9.41 -5.70
C PRO A 51 5.49 10.32 -4.51
N GLU A 52 6.34 11.33 -4.70
CA GLU A 52 6.79 12.31 -3.69
C GLU A 52 5.65 13.17 -3.14
N ARG A 53 4.53 13.28 -3.87
CA ARG A 53 3.33 14.03 -3.42
C ARG A 53 2.61 13.35 -2.26
N ILE A 54 2.80 12.05 -2.10
CA ILE A 54 2.23 11.29 -1.00
C ILE A 54 3.04 11.61 0.25
N LYS A 55 2.38 11.83 1.40
CA LYS A 55 3.09 12.19 2.63
C LYS A 55 3.97 11.06 3.15
N LEU A 56 5.02 11.44 3.86
CA LEU A 56 5.75 10.53 4.75
C LEU A 56 4.78 9.92 5.76
N THR A 57 5.12 8.73 6.23
CA THR A 57 4.42 8.11 7.36
C THR A 57 4.63 8.95 8.63
N GLU A 58 3.71 8.88 9.59
CA GLU A 58 3.85 9.64 10.85
C GLU A 58 4.68 8.87 11.89
N GLU A 59 4.81 7.56 11.70
CA GLU A 59 5.46 6.63 12.62
C GLU A 59 6.99 6.64 12.48
N GLU A 60 7.68 6.81 13.61
CA GLU A 60 9.12 6.63 13.70
C GLU A 60 9.49 5.16 13.98
N PRO A 61 10.66 4.67 13.51
CA PRO A 61 11.73 5.40 12.82
C PRO A 61 11.51 5.58 11.31
N TRP A 62 10.42 5.03 10.76
CA TRP A 62 10.21 4.96 9.31
C TRP A 62 10.05 6.33 8.64
N ARG A 63 9.42 7.28 9.32
CA ARG A 63 9.31 8.66 8.85
C ARG A 63 10.68 9.29 8.61
N SER A 64 11.57 9.21 9.60
CA SER A 64 12.94 9.71 9.48
C SER A 64 13.77 8.98 8.42
N GLN A 65 13.38 7.75 8.05
CA GLN A 65 13.99 6.98 6.97
C GLN A 65 13.39 7.28 5.58
N GLY A 66 12.52 8.28 5.45
CA GLY A 66 11.93 8.67 4.16
C GLY A 66 10.84 7.71 3.65
N ILE A 67 10.20 6.95 4.55
CA ILE A 67 9.11 6.06 4.16
C ILE A 67 7.82 6.86 3.99
N HIS A 68 7.25 6.76 2.79
CA HIS A 68 5.94 7.29 2.43
C HIS A 68 4.85 6.26 2.68
N ARG A 69 3.63 6.75 2.89
CA ARG A 69 2.46 5.89 3.10
C ARG A 69 1.21 6.46 2.43
N MET A 70 0.49 5.59 1.73
CA MET A 70 -0.87 5.90 1.25
C MET A 70 -1.89 4.90 1.76
N ARG A 71 -3.15 5.34 1.84
CA ARG A 71 -4.28 4.47 2.14
C ARG A 71 -4.93 3.99 0.85
N VAL A 72 -5.14 2.69 0.73
CA VAL A 72 -5.92 2.06 -0.34
C VAL A 72 -7.01 1.21 0.32
N LYS A 73 -8.25 1.70 0.31
CA LYS A 73 -9.37 1.10 1.07
C LYS A 73 -9.01 0.95 2.56
N ASN A 74 -8.97 -0.29 3.06
CA ASN A 74 -8.63 -0.63 4.45
C ASN A 74 -7.17 -1.09 4.60
N TYR A 75 -6.27 -0.61 3.74
CA TYR A 75 -4.86 -0.97 3.81
C TYR A 75 -3.98 0.25 3.73
N TYR A 76 -2.91 0.25 4.50
CA TYR A 76 -1.77 1.12 4.28
C TYR A 76 -0.76 0.42 3.39
N VAL A 77 -0.29 1.15 2.38
CA VAL A 77 0.81 0.76 1.51
C VAL A 77 1.99 1.66 1.88
N TYR A 78 3.05 1.05 2.39
CA TYR A 78 4.30 1.71 2.74
C TYR A 78 5.30 1.53 1.61
N PHE A 79 6.01 2.60 1.26
CA PHE A 79 6.99 2.57 0.20
C PHE A 79 8.10 3.60 0.43
N TRP A 80 9.26 3.35 -0.17
CA TRP A 80 10.37 4.28 -0.26
C TRP A 80 10.58 4.67 -1.73
N ILE A 81 11.05 5.89 -1.95
CA ILE A 81 11.37 6.45 -3.27
C ILE A 81 12.89 6.55 -3.41
N ASP A 82 13.43 5.83 -4.38
CA ASP A 82 14.80 5.97 -4.86
C ASP A 82 14.79 6.98 -6.01
N GLU A 83 15.03 8.25 -5.66
CA GLU A 83 15.02 9.36 -6.61
C GLU A 83 16.12 9.26 -7.67
N GLU A 84 17.30 8.75 -7.28
CA GLU A 84 18.45 8.60 -8.17
C GLU A 84 18.13 7.63 -9.31
N ASN A 85 17.47 6.52 -9.00
CA ASN A 85 17.15 5.47 -9.95
C ASN A 85 15.71 5.53 -10.50
N ASN A 86 14.92 6.51 -10.07
CA ASN A 86 13.48 6.60 -10.37
C ASN A 86 12.75 5.29 -10.05
N ILE A 87 13.00 4.71 -8.86
CA ILE A 87 12.36 3.48 -8.41
C ILE A 87 11.48 3.78 -7.20
N VAL A 88 10.27 3.23 -7.20
CA VAL A 88 9.44 3.16 -5.98
C VAL A 88 9.47 1.74 -5.46
N GLN A 89 9.88 1.56 -4.22
CA GLN A 89 9.97 0.25 -3.59
C GLN A 89 8.86 0.10 -2.55
N VAL A 90 7.85 -0.72 -2.87
CA VAL A 90 6.77 -1.05 -1.94
C VAL A 90 7.28 -2.06 -0.92
N THR A 91 7.37 -1.65 0.34
CA THR A 91 8.01 -2.41 1.42
C THR A 91 7.01 -3.20 2.24
N ALA A 92 5.83 -2.64 2.54
CA ALA A 92 4.81 -3.30 3.36
C ALA A 92 3.38 -2.93 2.94
N ILE A 93 2.43 -3.83 3.24
CA ILE A 93 1.00 -3.63 3.03
C ILE A 93 0.29 -4.16 4.27
N ILE A 94 -0.35 -3.29 5.03
CA ILE A 94 -0.87 -3.59 6.36
C ILE A 94 -2.36 -3.28 6.38
N TYR A 95 -3.16 -4.22 6.90
CA TYR A 95 -4.59 -3.97 7.11
C TYR A 95 -4.79 -2.94 8.21
N VAL A 96 -5.60 -1.92 7.92
CA VAL A 96 -5.97 -0.88 8.87
C VAL A 96 -7.49 -0.72 8.84
N PRO A 97 -8.17 -1.10 9.93
CA PRO A 97 -9.61 -0.94 10.01
C PRO A 97 -10.00 0.54 9.84
N GLY A 98 -11.14 0.77 9.19
CA GLY A 98 -11.72 2.09 9.11
C GLY A 98 -12.13 2.55 10.50
N ILE A 99 -11.46 3.56 11.04
CA ILE A 99 -12.09 4.40 12.07
C ILE A 99 -13.24 5.11 11.36
N ARG A 100 -14.46 4.59 11.48
CA ARG A 100 -15.64 5.41 11.26
C ARG A 100 -15.54 6.51 12.30
N ARG A 101 -15.16 7.72 11.89
CA ARG A 101 -15.48 8.90 12.69
C ARG A 101 -17.00 8.90 12.77
N HIS A 102 -17.53 8.43 13.89
CA HIS A 102 -18.89 8.76 14.27
C HIS A 102 -18.86 10.28 14.42
N SER A 103 -19.27 10.99 13.38
CA SER A 103 -19.59 12.40 13.50
C SER A 103 -20.80 12.44 14.43
N LEU A 104 -20.54 12.66 15.72
CA LEU A 104 -21.56 13.15 16.63
C LEU A 104 -21.88 14.56 16.13
N ILE A 105 -22.99 14.65 15.40
CA ILE A 105 -23.75 15.88 15.18
C ILE A 105 -25.02 15.73 16.01
#